data_AF-A0A7W5M4D6-F1
#
_entry.id   AF-A0A7W5M4D6-F1
#
_cell.length_a   1.000
_cell.length_b   1.000
_cell.length_c   1.000
_cell.angle_alpha   90.00
_cell.angle_beta   90.00
_cell.angle_gamma   90.00
#
_symmetry.space_group_name_H-M   'P 1'
#
loop_
_entity.id
_entity.type
_entity.pdbx_description
1 polymer ?
#
loop_
_entity_poly.entity_id
_entity_poly.type
_entity_poly.pdbx_seq_one_letter_code
_entity_poly.pdbx_strand_id
1 'polypeptide(L)'
;MRHRHLIGLVFLALTGLRHPALASSGGSLPWEAPLEQIQESITGPVAGFIALAAVAVAGGMLIFGGELNDFARRLMYLVLVAGVLLGATQIVALFNATGATVGISAFAVQVEDERGGKTR
;
A
#
# COMPACT_ATOMS: atom_id res chain seq x y z
N MET A 1 -7.57 32.11 24.24
CA MET A 1 -6.88 31.62 23.02
C MET A 1 -5.42 31.18 23.27
N ARG A 2 -4.70 31.67 24.30
CA ARG A 2 -3.29 31.32 24.57
C ARG A 2 -3.05 29.88 25.03
N HIS A 3 -4.02 29.25 25.70
CA HIS A 3 -3.87 27.88 26.25
C HIS A 3 -3.87 26.77 25.18
N ARG A 4 -4.51 26.99 24.02
CA ARG A 4 -4.59 25.99 22.95
C ARG A 4 -3.22 25.75 22.29
N HIS A 5 -2.41 26.81 22.18
CA HIS A 5 -1.06 26.70 21.65
C HIS A 5 -0.07 26.17 22.68
N LEU A 6 -0.25 26.49 23.97
CA LEU A 6 0.58 25.95 25.07
C LEU A 6 0.46 24.43 25.20
N ILE A 7 -0.73 23.86 25.05
CA ILE A 7 -0.93 22.40 25.12
C ILE A 7 -0.22 21.68 23.97
N GLY A 8 -0.32 22.20 22.74
CA GLY A 8 0.38 21.64 21.58
C GLY A 8 1.91 21.71 21.68
N LEU A 9 2.44 22.81 22.23
CA LEU A 9 3.87 23.02 22.43
C LEU A 9 4.45 22.12 23.54
N VAL A 10 3.68 21.90 24.60
CA VAL A 10 4.04 20.96 25.69
C VAL A 10 4.08 19.52 25.18
N PHE A 11 3.13 19.12 24.34
CA PHE A 11 3.10 17.77 23.76
C PHE A 11 4.30 17.50 22.84
N LEU A 12 4.67 18.49 22.01
CA LEU A 12 5.87 18.43 21.15
C LEU A 12 7.17 18.37 21.97
N ALA A 13 7.25 19.14 23.06
CA ALA A 13 8.42 19.14 23.96
C ALA A 13 8.61 17.79 24.70
N LEU A 14 7.51 17.15 25.12
CA LEU A 14 7.54 15.84 25.79
C LEU A 14 8.04 14.71 24.86
N THR A 15 7.81 14.80 23.55
CA THR A 15 8.30 13.80 22.59
C THR A 15 9.80 13.89 22.29
N GLY A 16 10.42 15.07 22.48
CA GLY A 16 11.85 15.29 22.21
C GLY A 16 12.80 14.77 23.30
N LEU A 17 12.29 14.40 24.47
CA LEU A 17 13.10 14.02 25.64
C LEU A 17 13.35 12.51 25.80
N ARG A 18 13.17 11.69 24.76
CA ARG A 18 13.50 10.26 24.81
C ARG A 18 15.00 10.06 24.61
N HIS A 19 15.76 10.10 25.69
CA HIS A 19 17.15 9.65 25.71
C HIS A 19 17.19 8.11 25.60
N PRO A 20 18.09 7.51 24.81
CA PRO A 20 18.30 6.07 24.85
C PRO A 20 18.83 5.70 26.23
N ALA A 21 18.09 4.88 26.97
CA ALA A 21 18.57 4.30 28.22
C ALA A 21 19.64 3.25 27.87
N LEU A 22 20.90 3.68 27.78
CA LEU A 22 22.05 2.77 27.70
C LEU A 22 22.23 2.09 29.07
N ALA A 23 21.59 0.93 29.24
CA ALA A 23 21.91 0.01 30.31
C ALA A 23 23.27 -0.66 29.98
N SER A 24 24.35 -0.05 30.44
CA SER A 24 25.65 -0.72 30.53
C SER A 24 25.64 -1.58 31.79
N SER A 25 25.47 -2.89 31.63
CA SER A 25 25.79 -3.84 32.70
C SER A 25 26.15 -5.20 32.09
N GLY A 26 27.41 -5.57 32.26
CA GLY A 26 27.91 -6.88 31.88
C GLY A 26 27.21 -8.02 32.61
N GLY A 27 26.97 -9.10 31.88
CA GLY A 27 26.46 -10.37 32.41
C GLY A 27 25.10 -10.74 31.81
N SER A 28 25.13 -11.29 30.60
CA SER A 28 23.97 -11.77 29.85
C SER A 28 23.19 -12.81 30.64
N LEU A 29 22.12 -12.38 31.29
CA LEU A 29 21.18 -13.30 31.90
C LEU A 29 20.22 -13.81 30.80
N PRO A 30 19.90 -15.12 30.72
CA PRO A 30 19.12 -15.69 29.62
C PRO A 30 17.74 -15.05 29.40
N TRP A 31 17.22 -14.37 30.41
CA TRP A 31 15.93 -13.67 30.40
C TRP A 31 16.01 -12.20 29.95
N GLU A 32 17.20 -11.63 29.76
CA GLU A 32 17.35 -10.30 29.16
C GLU A 32 17.06 -10.32 27.65
N ALA A 33 17.42 -11.39 26.94
CA ALA A 33 17.19 -11.49 25.50
C ALA A 33 15.68 -11.41 25.11
N PRO A 34 14.75 -12.08 25.81
CA PRO A 34 13.32 -11.87 25.60
C PRO A 34 12.83 -10.45 25.92
N LEU A 35 13.39 -9.78 26.92
CA LEU A 35 13.00 -8.42 27.31
C LEU A 35 13.54 -7.37 26.33
N GLU A 36 14.75 -7.58 25.82
CA GLU A 36 15.37 -6.76 24.77
C GLU A 36 14.60 -6.91 23.44
N GLN A 37 14.20 -8.12 23.08
CA GLN A 37 13.38 -8.37 21.89
C GLN A 37 12.02 -7.68 21.94
N ILE A 38 11.40 -7.59 23.13
CA ILE A 38 10.17 -6.81 23.30
C ILE A 38 10.45 -5.31 23.18
N GLN A 39 11.56 -4.81 23.75
CA GLN A 39 11.95 -3.41 23.58
C GLN A 39 12.20 -3.06 22.11
N GLU A 40 12.97 -3.88 21.40
CA GLU A 40 13.21 -3.73 19.96
C GLU A 40 11.91 -3.78 19.16
N SER A 41 10.92 -4.60 19.56
CA SER A 41 9.63 -4.67 18.86
C SER A 41 8.79 -3.39 19.01
N ILE A 42 8.94 -2.67 20.12
CA ILE A 42 8.20 -1.44 20.43
C ILE A 42 8.88 -0.21 19.81
N THR A 43 10.20 -0.22 19.66
CA THR A 43 10.96 0.88 19.03
C THR A 43 11.39 0.60 17.58
N GLY A 44 11.14 -0.61 17.08
CA GLY A 44 11.57 -1.04 15.75
C GLY A 44 10.69 -0.55 14.59
N PRO A 45 11.03 -0.91 13.35
CA PRO A 45 10.34 -0.44 12.14
C PRO A 45 8.83 -0.74 12.11
N VAL A 46 8.41 -1.84 12.75
CA VAL A 46 7.00 -2.25 12.84
C VAL A 46 6.15 -1.20 13.57
N ALA A 47 6.66 -0.65 14.67
CA ALA A 47 5.99 0.43 15.40
C ALA A 47 5.85 1.68 14.53
N GLY A 48 6.85 1.97 13.68
CA GLY A 48 6.81 3.06 12.71
C GLY A 48 5.68 2.92 11.69
N PHE A 49 5.49 1.73 11.10
CA PHE A 49 4.40 1.49 10.15
C PHE A 49 3.02 1.61 10.81
N ILE A 50 2.87 1.09 12.04
CA ILE A 50 1.61 1.22 12.80
C ILE A 50 1.33 2.69 13.10
N ALA A 51 2.34 3.46 13.52
CA ALA A 51 2.19 4.89 13.76
C ALA A 51 1.77 5.65 12.50
N LEU A 52 2.38 5.35 11.35
CA LEU A 52 2.01 5.96 10.07
C LEU A 52 0.56 5.63 9.69
N ALA A 53 0.14 4.36 9.83
CA ALA A 53 -1.23 3.96 9.57
C ALA A 53 -2.22 4.67 10.52
N ALA A 54 -1.90 4.76 11.81
CA ALA A 54 -2.72 5.44 12.80
C ALA A 54 -2.90 6.94 12.48
N VAL A 55 -1.83 7.63 12.06
CA VAL A 55 -1.90 9.04 11.65
C VAL A 55 -2.77 9.24 10.42
N ALA A 56 -2.67 8.36 9.42
CA ALA A 56 -3.52 8.43 8.23
C ALA A 56 -5.00 8.26 8.56
N VAL A 57 -5.33 7.28 9.41
CA VAL A 57 -6.70 7.02 9.88
C VAL A 57 -7.22 8.18 10.74
N ALA A 58 -6.42 8.68 11.68
CA ALA A 58 -6.77 9.82 12.52
C ALA A 58 -6.98 11.11 11.70
N GLY A 59 -6.12 11.37 10.72
CA GLY A 59 -6.28 12.50 9.78
C GLY A 59 -7.54 12.38 8.94
N GLY A 60 -7.86 11.17 8.45
CA GLY A 60 -9.12 10.87 7.79
C GLY A 60 -10.31 11.17 8.69
N MET A 61 -10.33 10.62 9.90
CA MET A 61 -11.39 10.86 10.88
C MET A 61 -11.56 12.34 11.24
N LEU A 62 -10.47 13.12 11.30
CA LEU A 62 -10.53 14.55 11.62
C LEU A 62 -11.27 15.36 10.54
N ILE A 63 -11.08 15.02 9.27
CA ILE A 63 -11.76 15.66 8.14
C ILE A 63 -13.24 15.23 8.09
N PHE A 64 -13.52 13.98 8.48
CA PHE A 64 -14.87 13.39 8.43
C PHE A 64 -15.67 13.52 9.73
N GLY A 65 -15.15 14.19 10.76
CA GLY A 65 -15.91 14.53 11.98
C GLY A 65 -15.90 13.49 13.10
N GLY A 66 -14.99 12.51 13.07
CA GLY A 66 -14.71 11.60 14.20
C GLY A 66 -15.67 10.41 14.37
N GLU A 67 -16.71 10.29 13.54
CA GLU A 67 -17.65 9.16 13.60
C GLU A 67 -17.06 7.96 12.84
N LEU A 68 -16.64 6.93 13.58
CA LEU A 68 -15.94 5.76 13.04
C LEU A 68 -16.77 5.01 12.00
N ASN A 69 -18.09 4.95 12.22
CA ASN A 69 -19.01 4.19 11.37
C ASN A 69 -19.25 4.87 10.01
N ASP A 70 -19.34 6.20 9.95
CA ASP A 70 -19.44 6.96 8.70
C ASP A 70 -18.11 6.94 7.92
N PHE A 71 -16.97 7.06 8.63
CA PHE A 71 -15.66 6.88 8.01
C PHE A 71 -15.51 5.51 7.37
N ALA A 72 -15.84 4.44 8.09
CA ALA A 72 -15.78 3.07 7.59
C ALA A 72 -16.70 2.88 6.38
N ARG A 73 -17.91 3.44 6.42
CA ARG A 73 -18.88 3.40 5.31
C ARG A 73 -18.34 4.09 4.06
N ARG A 74 -17.76 5.28 4.19
CA ARG A 74 -17.13 6.01 3.07
C ARG A 74 -15.93 5.27 2.50
N LEU A 75 -15.07 4.73 3.36
CA LEU A 75 -13.90 3.97 2.93
C LEU A 75 -14.31 2.72 2.15
N MET A 76 -15.35 2.02 2.62
CA MET A 76 -15.93 0.88 1.91
C MET A 76 -16.44 1.27 0.53
N TYR A 77 -17.17 2.39 0.38
CA TYR A 77 -17.59 2.86 -0.94
C TYR A 77 -16.42 3.19 -1.87
N LEU A 78 -15.37 3.85 -1.37
CA LEU A 78 -14.18 4.14 -2.16
C LEU A 78 -13.50 2.86 -2.64
N VAL A 79 -13.36 1.86 -1.76
CA VAL A 79 -12.76 0.57 -2.09
C VAL A 79 -13.62 -0.19 -3.11
N LEU A 80 -14.94 -0.24 -2.94
CA LEU A 80 -15.84 -0.89 -3.89
C LEU A 80 -15.76 -0.24 -5.27
N VAL A 81 -15.84 1.09 -5.35
CA VAL A 81 -15.78 1.82 -6.62
C VAL A 81 -14.41 1.65 -7.28
N ALA A 82 -13.33 1.84 -6.53
CA ALA A 82 -11.97 1.65 -7.06
C ALA A 82 -11.76 0.20 -7.55
N GLY A 83 -12.21 -0.79 -6.78
CA GLY A 83 -12.12 -2.20 -7.16
C GLY A 83 -12.89 -2.51 -8.44
N VAL A 84 -14.10 -1.96 -8.61
CA VAL A 84 -14.87 -2.12 -9.85
C VAL A 84 -14.16 -1.46 -11.03
N LEU A 85 -13.62 -0.25 -10.88
CA LEU A 85 -12.91 0.44 -11.96
C LEU A 85 -11.63 -0.31 -12.37
N LEU A 86 -10.85 -0.80 -11.40
CA LEU A 86 -9.65 -1.61 -11.65
C LEU A 86 -9.99 -2.99 -12.24
N GLY A 87 -11.11 -3.61 -11.84
CA GLY A 87 -11.59 -4.86 -12.42
C GLY A 87 -12.18 -4.69 -13.82
N ALA A 88 -12.80 -3.56 -14.11
CA ALA A 88 -13.45 -3.27 -15.38
C ALA A 88 -12.47 -3.31 -16.56
N THR A 89 -11.21 -2.87 -16.37
CA THR A 89 -10.19 -2.94 -17.43
C THR A 89 -9.91 -4.39 -17.86
N GLN A 90 -9.95 -5.33 -16.90
CA GLN A 90 -9.77 -6.75 -17.19
C GLN A 90 -10.94 -7.32 -18.01
N ILE A 91 -12.17 -6.89 -17.68
CA ILE A 91 -13.37 -7.31 -18.41
C ILE A 91 -13.36 -6.76 -19.84
N VAL A 92 -13.06 -5.46 -20.02
CA VAL A 92 -12.98 -4.82 -21.35
C VAL A 92 -11.90 -5.47 -22.23
N ALA A 93 -10.76 -5.85 -21.63
CA ALA A 93 -9.69 -6.54 -22.36
C ALA A 93 -10.15 -7.87 -22.98
N LEU A 94 -11.05 -8.62 -22.32
CA LEU A 94 -11.57 -9.88 -22.85
C LEU A 94 -12.37 -9.68 -24.14
N PHE A 95 -13.22 -8.66 -24.17
CA PHE A 95 -14.04 -8.35 -25.36
C PHE A 95 -13.20 -7.72 -26.48
N ASN A 96 -12.17 -6.94 -26.14
CA ASN A 96 -11.24 -6.40 -27.14
C ASN A 96 -10.38 -7.49 -27.79
N ALA A 97 -10.03 -8.55 -27.05
CA ALA A 97 -9.28 -9.68 -27.58
C ALA A 97 -10.08 -10.52 -28.61
N THR A 98 -11.40 -10.64 -28.44
CA THR A 98 -12.25 -11.41 -29.37
C THR A 98 -12.56 -10.65 -30.67
N GLY A 99 -12.35 -9.33 -30.70
CA GLY A 99 -12.55 -8.48 -31.88
C GLY A 99 -11.36 -8.41 -32.84
N ALA A 100 -10.19 -8.94 -32.46
CA ALA A 100 -9.06 -9.07 -33.36
C ALA A 100 -9.36 -10.18 -34.39
N THR A 101 -9.71 -9.82 -35.62
CA THR A 101 -9.71 -10.77 -36.74
C THR A 101 -8.30 -11.37 -36.78
N VAL A 102 -8.18 -12.68 -36.57
CA VAL A 102 -6.94 -13.40 -36.82
C VAL A 102 -6.55 -13.06 -38.25
N GLY A 103 -5.56 -12.19 -38.42
CA GLY A 103 -5.10 -11.79 -39.74
C GLY A 103 -4.70 -13.06 -40.47
N ILE A 104 -5.48 -13.43 -41.50
CA ILE A 104 -5.08 -14.44 -42.47
C ILE A 104 -3.97 -13.79 -43.31
N SER A 105 -2.82 -13.56 -42.69
CA SER A 105 -1.64 -12.98 -43.31
C SER A 105 -0.55 -14.03 -43.48
N ALA A 106 -0.72 -15.23 -42.92
CA ALA A 106 0.20 -16.35 -43.10
C ALA A 106 -0.19 -17.31 -44.26
N PHE A 107 -1.43 -17.29 -44.75
CA PHE A 107 -1.85 -18.20 -45.82
C PHE A 107 -1.58 -17.67 -47.24
N ALA A 108 -1.50 -16.34 -47.43
CA ALA A 108 -1.35 -15.73 -48.75
C ALA A 108 0.09 -15.76 -49.32
N VAL A 109 1.09 -16.19 -48.56
CA VAL A 109 2.52 -16.17 -48.99
C VAL A 109 3.01 -17.51 -49.56
N GLN A 110 2.23 -18.60 -49.46
CA GLN A 110 2.67 -19.94 -49.90
C GLN A 110 2.09 -20.40 -51.25
N VAL A 111 1.18 -19.64 -51.89
CA VAL A 111 0.50 -20.10 -53.12
C VAL A 111 1.18 -19.62 -54.42
N GLU A 112 2.16 -18.71 -54.34
CA GLU A 112 2.80 -18.11 -55.53
C GLU A 112 4.08 -18.84 -56.01
N ASP A 113 4.68 -19.73 -55.20
CA ASP A 113 5.97 -20.34 -55.53
C ASP A 113 5.87 -21.67 -56.32
N GLU A 114 4.67 -22.27 -56.42
CA GLU A 114 4.49 -23.58 -57.09
C GLU A 114 4.12 -23.47 -58.59
N ARG A 115 3.89 -22.27 -59.13
CA ARG A 115 3.42 -22.07 -60.53
C ARG A 115 4.43 -21.41 -61.48
N GLY A 116 5.60 -21.01 -60.99
CA GLY A 116 6.56 -20.19 -61.75
C GLY A 116 7.77 -20.92 -62.35
N GLY A 117 7.86 -22.25 -62.27
CA GLY A 117 9.12 -22.97 -62.49
C GLY A 117 9.07 -24.14 -63.46
N LYS A 118 8.30 -24.09 -64.55
CA LYS A 118 8.37 -25.09 -65.63
C LYS A 118 7.91 -24.52 -66.96
N THR A 119 8.75 -23.74 -67.61
CA THR A 119 8.84 -23.56 -69.07
C THR A 119 9.87 -22.48 -69.42
N ARG A 120 11.16 -22.81 -69.35
CA ARG A 120 12.13 -22.53 -70.42
C ARG A 120 13.44 -23.27 -70.15
#